data_AF-A0A7Y7XGQ0-F1
#
_entry.id   AF-A0A7Y7XGQ0-F1
#
_cell.length_a   1.000
_cell.length_b   1.000
_cell.length_c   1.000
_cell.angle_alpha   90.00
_cell.angle_beta   90.00
_cell.angle_gamma   90.00
#
_symmetry.space_group_name_H-M   'P 1'
#
loop_
_entity.id
_entity.type
_entity.pdbx_description
1 polymer ?
#
loop_
_entity_poly.entity_id
_entity_poly.type
_entity_poly.pdbx_seq_one_letter_code
_entity_poly.pdbx_strand_id
1 'polypeptide(L)'
;MNIWITGFLPEGNDDEFIKYDLDVAPEFESELLALLGHASLNDMAVGEWPLTLEQVQQIAAVIKQKLPLDLDLFIGVVAGEMD
;
A
#
# COMPACT_ATOMS: atom_id res chain seq x y z
N MET A 1 7.53 5.17 -11.39
CA MET A 1 7.00 4.03 -10.62
C MET A 1 6.69 4.60 -9.27
N ASN A 2 5.45 4.50 -8.84
CA ASN A 2 5.00 5.09 -7.59
C ASN A 2 4.49 3.96 -6.69
N ILE A 3 4.66 4.13 -5.39
CA ILE A 3 4.09 3.21 -4.40
C ILE A 3 2.63 3.58 -4.19
N TRP A 4 1.74 2.60 -4.30
CA TRP A 4 0.32 2.78 -4.07
C TRP A 4 -0.18 1.87 -2.96
N ILE A 5 -1.08 2.39 -2.14
CA ILE A 5 -1.84 1.61 -1.16
C ILE A 5 -3.28 1.57 -1.64
N THR A 6 -3.80 0.36 -1.84
CA THR A 6 -5.20 0.12 -2.23
C THR A 6 -5.93 -0.58 -1.09
N GLY A 7 -7.24 -0.34 -0.98
CA GLY A 7 -8.08 -0.91 0.07
C GLY A 7 -9.38 -1.44 -0.48
N PHE A 8 -9.72 -2.65 -0.06
CA PHE A 8 -10.94 -3.37 -0.46
C PHE A 8 -11.79 -3.71 0.76
N LEU A 9 -13.07 -3.96 0.53
CA LEU A 9 -13.92 -4.50 1.60
C LEU A 9 -13.42 -5.90 1.98
N PRO A 10 -13.51 -6.29 3.27
CA PRO A 10 -13.05 -7.59 3.72
C PRO A 10 -13.74 -8.75 3.00
N GLU A 11 -13.07 -9.91 2.96
CA GLU A 11 -13.61 -11.14 2.38
C GLU A 11 -15.05 -11.43 2.82
N GLY A 12 -15.89 -11.84 1.87
CA GLY A 12 -17.33 -12.06 2.07
C GLY A 12 -18.21 -10.88 1.64
N ASN A 13 -17.61 -9.83 1.07
CA ASN A 13 -18.31 -8.81 0.29
C ASN A 13 -18.24 -9.13 -1.21
N ASP A 14 -19.34 -8.97 -1.95
CA ASP A 14 -19.39 -9.19 -3.40
C ASP A 14 -18.77 -8.02 -4.21
N ASP A 15 -18.44 -6.93 -3.53
CA ASP A 15 -17.88 -5.72 -4.13
C ASP A 15 -16.35 -5.77 -4.15
N GLU A 16 -15.80 -6.13 -5.31
CA GLU A 16 -14.36 -6.21 -5.58
C GLU A 16 -13.76 -4.87 -6.05
N PHE A 17 -14.49 -3.75 -5.96
CA PHE A 17 -13.96 -2.43 -6.34
C PHE A 17 -13.09 -1.82 -5.24
N ILE A 18 -12.08 -1.04 -5.64
CA ILE A 18 -11.26 -0.23 -4.73
C ILE A 18 -12.15 0.75 -3.96
N LYS A 19 -11.98 0.80 -2.64
CA LYS A 19 -12.66 1.73 -1.71
C LYS A 19 -11.74 2.83 -1.19
N TYR A 20 -10.44 2.58 -1.29
CA TYR A 20 -9.40 3.48 -0.85
C TYR A 20 -8.19 3.32 -1.76
N ASP A 21 -7.63 4.43 -2.20
CA ASP A 21 -6.38 4.49 -2.94
C ASP A 21 -5.52 5.65 -2.40
N LEU A 22 -4.21 5.43 -2.40
CA LEU A 22 -3.26 6.45 -1.99
C LEU A 22 -1.98 6.33 -2.81
N ASP A 23 -1.68 7.35 -3.60
CA ASP A 23 -0.35 7.59 -4.16
C ASP A 23 0.59 8.06 -3.04
N VAL A 24 1.55 7.22 -2.69
CA VAL A 24 2.49 7.52 -1.62
C VAL A 24 3.59 8.44 -2.14
N ALA A 25 3.75 9.58 -1.48
CA ALA A 25 4.72 10.58 -1.88
C ALA A 25 6.17 10.02 -1.89
N PRO A 26 6.99 10.32 -2.92
CA PRO A 26 8.31 9.71 -3.10
C PRO A 26 9.28 9.90 -1.93
N GLU A 27 9.09 10.92 -1.08
CA GLU A 27 9.93 11.13 0.11
C GLU A 27 9.84 10.00 1.14
N PHE A 28 8.79 9.18 1.11
CA PHE A 28 8.60 8.05 2.02
C PHE A 28 9.12 6.72 1.44
N GLU A 29 9.48 6.68 0.16
CA GLU A 29 9.79 5.45 -0.57
C GLU A 29 10.89 4.64 0.10
N SER A 30 12.01 5.28 0.44
CA SER A 30 13.17 4.58 1.03
C SER A 30 12.84 3.96 2.39
N GLU A 31 12.02 4.63 3.19
CA GLU A 31 11.63 4.13 4.52
C GLU A 31 10.62 2.98 4.40
N LEU A 32 9.69 3.05 3.44
CA LEU A 32 8.75 1.97 3.16
C LEU A 32 9.42 0.73 2.58
N LEU A 33 10.36 0.89 1.64
CA LEU A 33 11.14 -0.23 1.12
C LEU A 33 11.89 -0.94 2.25
N ALA A 34 12.52 -0.19 3.16
CA ALA A 34 13.20 -0.74 4.32
C ALA A 34 12.23 -1.45 5.28
N LEU A 35 11.07 -0.85 5.56
CA LEU A 35 10.03 -1.42 6.42
C LEU A 35 9.51 -2.76 5.88
N LEU A 36 9.31 -2.83 4.56
CA LEU A 36 8.77 -4.00 3.88
C LEU A 36 9.84 -5.03 3.47
N GLY A 37 11.12 -4.72 3.70
CA GLY A 37 12.23 -5.62 3.40
C GLY A 37 12.60 -5.71 1.92
N HIS A 38 12.27 -4.71 1.11
CA HIS A 38 12.63 -4.63 -0.30
C HIS A 38 13.87 -3.76 -0.51
N ALA A 39 14.75 -4.14 -1.44
CA ALA A 39 15.95 -3.37 -1.75
C ALA A 39 15.70 -2.27 -2.81
N SER A 40 14.62 -2.39 -3.58
CA SER A 40 14.24 -1.43 -4.62
C SER A 40 12.77 -1.53 -5.01
N LEU A 41 12.24 -0.50 -5.69
CA LEU A 41 10.90 -0.57 -6.30
C LEU A 41 10.74 -1.73 -7.29
N ASN A 42 11.82 -2.10 -8.00
CA ASN A 42 11.78 -3.25 -8.92
C ASN A 42 11.55 -4.57 -8.18
N ASP A 43 12.14 -4.74 -7.00
CA ASP A 43 11.93 -5.93 -6.17
C ASP A 43 10.50 -6.00 -5.61
N MET A 44 9.89 -4.82 -5.38
CA MET A 44 8.53 -4.69 -4.88
C MET A 44 7.49 -4.88 -6.01
N ALA A 45 7.81 -4.48 -7.25
CA ALA A 45 6.93 -4.53 -8.42
C ALA A 45 6.58 -5.95 -8.91
N VAL A 46 6.92 -6.99 -8.15
CA VAL A 46 6.56 -8.39 -8.42
C VAL A 46 5.04 -8.61 -8.29
N GLY A 47 4.34 -7.75 -7.56
CA GLY A 47 2.87 -7.75 -7.43
C GLY A 47 2.38 -6.79 -6.36
N GLU A 48 1.08 -6.85 -6.06
CA GLU A 48 0.51 -6.23 -4.86
C GLU A 48 0.64 -7.16 -3.66
N TRP A 49 0.89 -6.59 -2.49
CA TRP A 49 1.19 -7.31 -1.26
C TRP A 49 0.13 -7.00 -0.21
N PRO A 50 -0.55 -8.01 0.37
CA PRO A 50 -1.48 -7.76 1.47
C PRO A 50 -0.72 -7.24 2.70
N LEU A 51 -1.28 -6.22 3.34
CA LEU A 51 -0.75 -5.64 4.56
C LEU A 51 -1.41 -6.24 5.79
N THR A 52 -0.59 -6.67 6.74
CA THR A 52 -1.08 -6.98 8.09
C THR A 52 -1.44 -5.71 8.85
N LEU A 53 -2.32 -5.81 9.85
CA LEU A 53 -2.68 -4.67 10.71
C LEU A 53 -1.46 -3.97 11.33
N GLU A 54 -0.42 -4.72 11.71
CA GLU A 54 0.82 -4.16 12.23
C GLU A 54 1.54 -3.31 11.17
N GLN A 55 1.68 -3.84 9.94
CA GLN A 55 2.28 -3.10 8.85
C GLN A 55 1.47 -1.85 8.49
N VAL A 56 0.13 -1.91 8.49
CA VAL A 56 -0.72 -0.74 8.28
C VAL A 56 -0.42 0.36 9.30
N GLN A 57 -0.26 0.01 10.57
CA GLN A 57 0.07 0.97 11.63
C GLN A 57 1.49 1.55 11.46
N GLN A 58 2.47 0.72 11.10
CA GLN A 58 3.84 1.16 10.86
C GLN A 58 3.92 2.09 9.65
N ILE A 59 3.27 1.73 8.54
CA ILE A 59 3.19 2.54 7.33
C ILE A 59 2.52 3.88 7.63
N ALA A 60 1.38 3.89 8.32
CA ALA A 60 0.68 5.11 8.72
C ALA A 60 1.58 6.07 9.52
N ALA A 61 2.45 5.54 10.38
CA ALA A 61 3.44 6.33 11.10
C ALA A 61 4.52 6.91 10.19
N VAL A 62 5.03 6.13 9.23
CA VAL A 62 6.05 6.55 8.24
C VAL A 62 5.51 7.68 7.36
N ILE A 63 4.35 7.47 6.73
CA ILE A 63 3.75 8.43 5.79
C ILE A 63 3.02 9.59 6.50
N LYS A 64 2.96 9.56 7.84
CA LYS A 64 2.32 10.57 8.70
C LYS A 64 0.84 10.82 8.35
N GLN A 65 0.15 9.77 7.91
CA GLN A 65 -1.26 9.81 7.53
C GLN A 65 -1.99 8.61 8.15
N LYS A 66 -3.28 8.79 8.48
CA LYS A 66 -4.12 7.68 8.93
C LYS A 66 -4.49 6.80 7.74
N LEU A 67 -4.38 5.48 7.94
CA LEU A 67 -4.89 4.48 7.01
C LEU A 67 -6.17 3.84 7.58
N PRO A 68 -7.12 3.42 6.73
CA PRO A 68 -8.33 2.75 7.18
C PRO A 68 -7.98 1.38 7.76
N LEU A 69 -8.57 1.05 8.92
CA LEU A 69 -8.32 -0.21 9.62
C LEU A 69 -9.45 -1.23 9.44
N ASP A 70 -10.50 -0.81 8.75
CA ASP A 70 -11.72 -1.56 8.42
C ASP A 70 -11.70 -2.12 6.99
N LEU A 71 -10.63 -1.86 6.23
CA LEU A 71 -10.38 -2.39 4.89
C LEU A 71 -9.21 -3.36 4.89
N ASP A 72 -9.28 -4.34 3.98
CA ASP A 72 -8.12 -5.14 3.63
C ASP A 72 -7.22 -4.30 2.72
N LEU A 73 -6.05 -3.92 3.24
CA LEU A 73 -5.11 -3.05 2.55
C LEU A 73 -4.03 -3.84 1.83
N PHE A 74 -3.67 -3.37 0.64
CA PHE A 74 -2.60 -3.89 -0.19
C PHE A 74 -1.64 -2.76 -0.54
N ILE A 75 -0.38 -3.11 -0.79
CA ILE A 75 0.63 -2.16 -1.26
C ILE A 75 1.30 -2.70 -2.52
N GLY A 76 1.52 -1.83 -3.50
CA GLY A 76 2.11 -2.20 -4.79
C GLY A 76 2.88 -1.05 -5.44
N VAL A 77 3.40 -1.32 -6.64
CA VAL A 77 4.09 -0.33 -7.47
C VAL A 77 3.40 -0.24 -8.82
N VAL A 78 3.10 0.97 -9.27
CA VAL A 78 2.50 1.23 -10.59
C VAL A 78 3.39 2.13 -11.44
N ALA A 79 3.39 1.91 -12.76
CA ALA A 79 4.14 2.71 -13.73
C ALA A 79 3.27 3.85 -14.27
N GLY A 80 2.80 4.76 -13.41
CA GLY A 80 1.93 5.88 -13.79
C GLY A 80 0.94 6.24 -12.69
N GLU A 81 -0.16 6.86 -13.06
CA GLU A 81 -1.35 7.01 -12.21
C GLU A 81 -2.23 5.75 -12.35
N MET A 82 -3.00 5.40 -11.31
CA MET A 82 -4.07 4.39 -11.47
C MET A 82 -5.27 5.06 -12.16
N ASP A 83 -5.73 4.47 -13.28
CA ASP A 83 -6.90 4.92 -14.05
C ASP A 83 -8.25 4.49 -13.40
#